data_AF-A0A1B1B482-F1
#
_entry.id   AF-A0A1B1B482-F1
#
_cell.length_a   1.000
_cell.length_b   1.000
_cell.length_c   1.000
_cell.angle_alpha   90.00
_cell.angle_beta   90.00
_cell.angle_gamma   90.00
#
_symmetry.space_group_name_H-M   'P 1'
#
loop_
_entity.id
_entity.type
_entity.pdbx_description
1 polymer ?
#
loop_
_entity_poly.entity_id
_entity_poly.type
_entity_poly.pdbx_seq_one_letter_code
_entity_poly.pdbx_strand_id
1 'polypeptide(L)'
;MTKATDEQQVDKIARSLNRYEWDPTQEEISVGDAFLRELQKDDEASRPFPRGPQEWDRLRTEGMVGLVAKVARIDKILLPLWRERLPSDSPMIALLEIYVRGAQPILHHAEDVLAAWRGAVWRGPTQEEIAYEARRLQASPEEARTIWRFEEARDWESQPSRSALWEELLPKWSYLTSVASVVAAAVTGDVEY
;
A
#
# COMPACT_ATOMS: atom_id res chain seq x y z
N MET A 1 9.78 18.15 -11.69
CA MET A 1 9.84 19.26 -10.71
C MET A 1 8.77 19.18 -9.60
N THR A 2 7.93 18.14 -9.55
CA THR A 2 6.76 18.06 -8.63
C THR A 2 7.05 17.44 -7.26
N LYS A 3 7.97 16.46 -7.15
CA LYS A 3 8.22 15.71 -5.91
C LYS A 3 8.67 16.59 -4.73
N ALA A 4 9.64 17.48 -4.95
CA ALA A 4 10.12 18.39 -3.90
C ALA A 4 9.03 19.39 -3.46
N THR A 5 8.12 19.76 -4.36
CA THR A 5 6.99 20.65 -4.07
C THR A 5 5.92 19.93 -3.26
N ASP A 6 5.62 18.67 -3.59
CA ASP A 6 4.65 17.85 -2.85
C ASP A 6 5.16 17.51 -1.44
N GLU A 7 6.46 17.17 -1.27
CA GLU A 7 7.07 16.96 0.06
C GLU A 7 6.99 18.23 0.93
N GLN A 8 7.37 19.39 0.39
CA GLN A 8 7.25 20.67 1.10
C GLN A 8 5.80 21.01 1.47
N GLN A 9 4.84 20.64 0.63
CA GLN A 9 3.42 20.87 0.88
C GLN A 9 2.89 19.95 1.99
N VAL A 10 3.28 18.66 2.03
CA VAL A 10 2.94 17.76 3.15
C VAL A 10 3.49 18.32 4.46
N ASP A 11 4.77 18.71 4.49
CA ASP A 11 5.40 19.28 5.68
C ASP A 11 4.74 20.59 6.13
N LYS A 12 4.26 21.40 5.19
CA LYS A 12 3.51 22.62 5.50
C LYS A 12 2.16 22.28 6.13
N ILE A 13 1.42 21.34 5.56
CA ILE A 13 0.11 20.91 6.05
C ILE A 13 0.23 20.26 7.43
N ALA A 14 1.19 19.35 7.61
CA ALA A 14 1.45 18.69 8.89
C ALA A 14 1.81 19.71 9.99
N ARG A 15 2.68 20.69 9.70
CA ARG A 15 2.98 21.76 10.65
C ARG A 15 1.78 22.65 10.95
N SER A 16 0.95 22.95 9.95
CA SER A 16 -0.28 23.71 10.13
C SER A 16 -1.23 22.98 11.08
N LEU A 17 -1.37 21.67 10.93
CA LEU A 17 -2.17 20.82 11.82
C LEU A 17 -1.60 20.82 13.25
N ASN A 18 -0.29 20.57 13.42
CA ASN A 18 0.34 20.50 14.74
C ASN A 18 0.34 21.84 15.50
N ARG A 19 0.24 22.96 14.79
CA ARG A 19 0.12 24.31 15.38
C ARG A 19 -1.32 24.77 15.56
N TYR A 20 -2.29 23.93 15.23
CA TYR A 20 -3.71 24.28 15.21
C TYR A 20 -4.03 25.48 14.28
N GLU A 21 -3.19 25.72 13.27
CA GLU A 21 -3.43 26.72 12.22
C GLU A 21 -4.41 26.18 11.16
N TRP A 22 -4.43 24.87 10.97
CA TRP A 22 -5.50 24.16 10.26
C TRP A 22 -6.31 23.34 11.26
N ASP A 23 -7.59 23.66 11.38
CA ASP A 23 -8.59 22.90 12.14
C ASP A 23 -9.51 22.18 11.14
N PRO A 24 -9.32 20.86 10.92
CA PRO A 24 -10.08 20.11 9.92
C PRO A 24 -11.59 20.23 10.13
N THR A 25 -12.30 20.64 9.08
CA THR A 25 -13.77 20.69 9.14
C THR A 25 -14.37 19.28 9.22
N GLN A 26 -15.64 19.16 9.62
CA GLN A 26 -16.34 17.86 9.63
C GLN A 26 -16.39 17.19 8.25
N GLU A 27 -16.47 17.97 7.18
CA GLU A 27 -16.42 17.45 5.81
C GLU A 27 -15.02 16.97 5.44
N GLU A 28 -13.96 17.67 5.84
CA GLU A 28 -12.58 17.24 5.68
C GLU A 28 -12.29 15.94 6.46
N ILE A 29 -12.77 15.85 7.70
CA ILE A 29 -12.68 14.63 8.52
C ILE A 29 -13.41 13.47 7.82
N SER A 30 -14.60 13.72 7.26
CA SER A 30 -15.39 12.70 6.57
C SER A 30 -14.67 12.14 5.33
N VAL A 31 -14.04 12.98 4.51
CA VAL A 31 -13.27 12.50 3.36
C VAL A 31 -11.97 11.83 3.79
N GLY A 32 -11.31 12.32 4.85
CA GLY A 32 -10.14 11.68 5.43
C GLY A 32 -10.44 10.27 5.93
N ASP A 33 -11.54 10.09 6.68
CA ASP A 33 -12.02 8.78 7.13
C ASP A 33 -12.36 7.85 5.96
N ALA A 34 -13.06 8.38 4.94
CA ALA A 34 -13.35 7.61 3.72
C ALA A 34 -12.07 7.15 3.01
N PHE A 35 -11.05 8.00 2.91
CA PHE A 35 -9.74 7.65 2.37
C PHE A 35 -9.04 6.56 3.20
N LEU A 36 -9.01 6.68 4.53
CA LEU A 36 -8.38 5.69 5.40
C LEU A 36 -9.08 4.33 5.30
N ARG A 37 -10.41 4.33 5.18
CA ARG A 37 -11.17 3.10 4.91
C ARG A 37 -10.80 2.48 3.57
N GLU A 38 -10.57 3.28 2.51
CA GLU A 38 -10.04 2.74 1.24
C GLU A 38 -8.66 2.10 1.41
N LEU A 39 -7.78 2.66 2.27
CA LEU A 39 -6.47 2.08 2.56
C LEU A 39 -6.56 0.78 3.36
N GLN A 40 -7.51 0.70 4.29
CA GLN A 40 -7.77 -0.44 5.17
C GLN A 40 -8.58 -1.54 4.52
N LYS A 41 -9.27 -1.29 3.40
CA LYS A 41 -9.87 -2.35 2.61
C LYS A 41 -8.78 -3.35 2.27
N ASP A 42 -8.82 -4.46 3.00
CA ASP A 42 -8.26 -5.70 2.53
C ASP A 42 -8.95 -5.95 1.20
N ASP A 43 -8.17 -5.98 0.12
CA ASP A 43 -8.71 -6.48 -1.13
C ASP A 43 -8.96 -7.97 -0.88
N GLU A 44 -10.17 -8.29 -0.36
CA GLU A 44 -10.73 -9.63 -0.04
C GLU A 44 -10.57 -10.63 -1.21
N ALA A 45 -10.18 -10.14 -2.38
CA ALA A 45 -9.83 -10.88 -3.57
C ALA A 45 -8.33 -11.21 -3.71
N SER A 46 -7.55 -11.34 -2.63
CA SER A 46 -6.13 -11.78 -2.69
C SER A 46 -5.94 -13.24 -3.15
N ARG A 47 -6.95 -13.86 -3.76
CA ARG A 47 -6.82 -15.12 -4.49
C ARG A 47 -6.33 -14.75 -5.89
N PRO A 48 -5.00 -14.72 -6.09
CA PRO A 48 -4.25 -15.98 -6.04
C PRO A 48 -2.85 -15.86 -5.40
N PHE A 49 -2.64 -15.00 -4.40
CA PHE A 49 -1.33 -14.91 -3.73
C PHE A 49 -1.24 -15.95 -2.59
N PRO A 50 -0.14 -16.74 -2.52
CA PRO A 50 0.09 -17.58 -1.36
C PRO A 50 0.30 -16.72 -0.11
N ARG A 51 -0.18 -17.20 1.04
CA ARG A 51 -0.06 -16.53 2.33
C ARG A 51 1.14 -17.06 3.11
N GLY A 52 1.85 -16.18 3.79
CA GLY A 52 2.90 -16.58 4.71
C GLY A 52 2.36 -17.13 6.02
N PRO A 53 3.26 -17.54 6.93
CA PRO A 53 2.89 -18.15 8.20
C PRO A 53 2.18 -17.18 9.16
N GLN A 54 2.43 -15.87 9.05
CA GLN A 54 1.76 -14.84 9.86
C GLN A 54 0.72 -14.09 9.03
N GLU A 55 -0.31 -13.55 9.69
CA GLU A 55 -1.40 -12.82 9.02
C GLU A 55 -0.92 -11.61 8.20
N TRP A 56 0.16 -10.97 8.67
CA TRP A 56 0.80 -9.83 8.01
C TRP A 56 1.87 -10.23 6.99
N ASP A 57 2.17 -11.52 6.82
CA ASP A 57 3.14 -11.99 5.83
C ASP A 57 2.52 -11.97 4.42
N ARG A 58 2.75 -10.86 3.74
CA ARG A 58 2.26 -10.59 2.38
C ARG A 58 3.40 -10.35 1.42
N LEU A 59 3.17 -10.75 0.17
CA LEU A 59 4.12 -10.52 -0.92
C LEU A 59 4.10 -9.04 -1.33
N ARG A 60 5.25 -8.51 -1.76
CA ARG A 60 5.33 -7.12 -2.25
C ARG A 60 4.48 -6.91 -3.50
N THR A 61 4.42 -7.93 -4.35
CA THR A 61 3.59 -7.99 -5.55
C THR A 61 2.10 -7.93 -5.20
N GLU A 62 1.67 -8.58 -4.13
CA GLU A 62 0.29 -8.45 -3.62
C GLU A 62 0.02 -7.01 -3.18
N GLY A 63 0.95 -6.40 -2.42
CA GLY A 63 0.86 -5.00 -2.02
C GLY A 63 0.71 -4.05 -3.21
N MET A 64 1.44 -4.31 -4.31
CA MET A 64 1.35 -3.54 -5.55
C MET A 64 -0.01 -3.68 -6.24
N VAL A 65 -0.61 -4.88 -6.29
CA VAL A 65 -2.00 -5.05 -6.78
C VAL A 65 -2.96 -4.20 -5.95
N GLY A 66 -2.83 -4.28 -4.62
CA GLY A 66 -3.71 -3.53 -3.73
C GLY A 66 -3.55 -2.03 -3.91
N LEU A 67 -2.32 -1.52 -4.07
CA LEU A 67 -2.08 -0.10 -4.31
C LEU A 67 -2.70 0.37 -5.63
N VAL A 68 -2.59 -0.40 -6.72
CA VAL A 68 -3.22 -0.08 -8.01
C VAL A 68 -4.73 0.11 -7.83
N ALA A 69 -5.38 -0.85 -7.16
CA ALA A 69 -6.82 -0.81 -6.93
C ALA A 69 -7.23 0.38 -6.04
N LYS A 70 -6.51 0.62 -4.95
CA LYS A 70 -6.75 1.72 -4.01
C LYS A 70 -6.60 3.07 -4.67
N VAL A 71 -5.49 3.31 -5.36
CA VAL A 71 -5.24 4.59 -6.05
C VAL A 71 -6.29 4.83 -7.13
N ALA A 72 -6.70 3.80 -7.89
CA ALA A 72 -7.76 3.94 -8.88
C ALA A 72 -9.11 4.34 -8.25
N ARG A 73 -9.48 3.76 -7.09
CA ARG A 73 -10.71 4.15 -6.37
C ARG A 73 -10.62 5.58 -5.82
N ILE A 74 -9.48 5.94 -5.24
CA ILE A 74 -9.26 7.28 -4.70
C ILE A 74 -9.34 8.33 -5.83
N ASP A 75 -8.62 8.12 -6.93
CA ASP A 75 -8.52 9.07 -8.04
C ASP A 75 -9.81 9.19 -8.85
N LYS A 76 -10.48 8.07 -9.14
CA LYS A 76 -11.64 8.05 -10.05
C LYS A 76 -12.99 8.20 -9.35
N ILE A 77 -13.06 7.96 -8.04
CA ILE A 77 -14.33 7.93 -7.29
C ILE A 77 -14.28 8.93 -6.15
N LEU A 78 -13.33 8.78 -5.23
CA LEU A 78 -13.33 9.57 -3.99
C LEU A 78 -13.01 11.05 -4.26
N LEU A 79 -11.90 11.35 -4.93
CA LEU A 79 -11.47 12.72 -5.19
C LEU A 79 -12.52 13.52 -5.99
N PRO A 80 -13.09 13.01 -7.10
CA PRO A 80 -14.13 13.72 -7.84
C PRO A 80 -15.36 14.04 -6.98
N LEU A 81 -15.82 13.10 -6.15
CA LEU A 81 -16.99 13.27 -5.29
C LEU A 81 -16.81 14.42 -4.28
N TRP A 82 -15.59 14.59 -3.76
CA TRP A 82 -15.32 15.56 -2.70
C TRP A 82 -14.81 16.92 -3.20
N ARG A 83 -14.21 16.98 -4.39
CA ARG A 83 -13.79 18.26 -5.00
C ARG A 83 -14.95 19.23 -5.22
N GLU A 84 -16.15 18.74 -5.46
CA GLU A 84 -17.34 19.59 -5.65
C GLU A 84 -17.93 20.10 -4.33
N ARG A 85 -17.52 19.51 -3.20
CA ARG A 85 -18.09 19.77 -1.87
C ARG A 85 -17.18 20.62 -0.99
N LEU A 86 -15.87 20.48 -1.15
CA LEU A 86 -14.87 21.18 -0.35
C LEU A 86 -14.26 22.37 -1.11
N PRO A 87 -13.74 23.38 -0.39
CA PRO A 87 -12.96 24.46 -1.01
C PRO A 87 -11.77 23.92 -1.81
N SER A 88 -11.44 24.61 -2.91
CA SER A 88 -10.34 24.23 -3.80
C SER A 88 -8.97 24.21 -3.13
N ASP A 89 -8.83 24.92 -2.01
CA ASP A 89 -7.61 25.03 -1.19
C ASP A 89 -7.64 24.16 0.07
N SER A 90 -8.60 23.22 0.19
CA SER A 90 -8.66 22.27 1.30
C SER A 90 -7.35 21.49 1.46
N PRO A 91 -6.68 21.58 2.63
CA PRO A 91 -5.48 20.79 2.90
C PRO A 91 -5.72 19.29 2.81
N MET A 92 -6.92 18.82 3.17
CA MET A 92 -7.28 17.41 3.07
C MET A 92 -7.32 16.92 1.61
N ILE A 93 -7.95 17.68 0.70
CA ILE A 93 -7.93 17.35 -0.73
C ILE A 93 -6.50 17.35 -1.26
N ALA A 94 -5.68 18.35 -0.87
CA ALA A 94 -4.29 18.41 -1.28
C ALA A 94 -3.50 17.16 -0.84
N LEU A 95 -3.69 16.64 0.38
CA LEU A 95 -3.05 15.42 0.86
C LEU A 95 -3.44 14.18 0.04
N LEU A 96 -4.73 14.00 -0.25
CA LEU A 96 -5.21 12.88 -1.07
C LEU A 96 -4.65 12.94 -2.50
N GLU A 97 -4.60 14.13 -3.10
CA GLU A 97 -4.00 14.30 -4.41
C GLU A 97 -2.49 14.03 -4.42
N ILE A 98 -1.79 14.49 -3.37
CA ILE A 98 -0.37 14.19 -3.16
C ILE A 98 -0.17 12.68 -3.03
N TYR A 99 -1.04 11.96 -2.31
CA TYR A 99 -0.99 10.50 -2.21
C TYR A 99 -1.10 9.85 -3.61
N VAL A 100 -2.09 10.25 -4.41
CA VAL A 100 -2.30 9.73 -5.77
C VAL A 100 -1.10 10.02 -6.67
N ARG A 101 -0.55 11.24 -6.64
CA ARG A 101 0.66 11.61 -7.41
C ARG A 101 1.90 10.87 -6.93
N GLY A 102 2.08 10.76 -5.62
CA GLY A 102 3.18 10.06 -4.96
C GLY A 102 3.19 8.57 -5.26
N ALA A 103 2.02 7.97 -5.57
CA ALA A 103 1.92 6.57 -5.93
C ALA A 103 2.31 6.29 -7.38
N GLN A 104 2.25 7.29 -8.28
CA GLN A 104 2.52 7.09 -9.72
C GLN A 104 3.87 6.43 -10.02
N PRO A 105 4.99 6.78 -9.34
CA PRO A 105 6.26 6.13 -9.61
C PRO A 105 6.33 4.67 -9.12
N ILE A 106 5.38 4.20 -8.29
CA ILE A 106 5.21 2.77 -7.98
C ILE A 106 4.32 2.12 -9.03
N LEU A 107 3.20 2.78 -9.38
CA LEU A 107 2.26 2.30 -10.37
C LEU A 107 2.87 2.14 -11.77
N HIS A 108 3.85 2.98 -12.11
CA HIS A 108 4.61 2.87 -13.37
C HIS A 108 5.26 1.49 -13.55
N HIS A 109 5.70 0.86 -12.45
CA HIS A 109 6.29 -0.48 -12.49
C HIS A 109 5.26 -1.60 -12.28
N ALA A 110 4.02 -1.26 -11.91
CA ALA A 110 3.03 -2.25 -11.53
C ALA A 110 2.65 -3.18 -12.69
N GLU A 111 2.48 -2.65 -13.89
CA GLU A 111 2.13 -3.47 -15.05
C GLU A 111 3.21 -4.52 -15.35
N ASP A 112 4.49 -4.10 -15.35
CA ASP A 112 5.63 -4.96 -15.63
C ASP A 112 5.83 -6.03 -14.56
N VAL A 113 5.76 -5.65 -13.28
CA VAL A 113 5.88 -6.60 -12.16
C VAL A 113 4.75 -7.62 -12.22
N LEU A 114 3.52 -7.18 -12.46
CA LEU A 114 2.36 -8.07 -12.52
C LEU A 114 2.40 -8.97 -13.76
N ALA A 115 2.92 -8.49 -14.88
CA ALA A 115 3.17 -9.30 -16.06
C ALA A 115 4.25 -10.37 -15.77
N ALA A 116 5.35 -9.98 -15.12
CA ALA A 116 6.41 -10.90 -14.71
C ALA A 116 5.90 -11.96 -13.72
N TRP A 117 5.05 -11.57 -12.76
CA TRP A 117 4.41 -12.49 -11.83
C TRP A 117 3.50 -13.49 -12.53
N ARG A 118 2.65 -13.03 -13.45
CA ARG A 118 1.76 -13.91 -14.25
C ARG A 118 2.53 -14.86 -15.17
N GLY A 119 3.68 -14.43 -15.68
CA GLY A 119 4.56 -15.23 -16.52
C GLY A 119 5.52 -16.13 -15.75
N ALA A 120 5.58 -16.02 -14.42
CA ALA A 120 6.47 -16.84 -13.61
C ALA A 120 6.06 -18.32 -13.66
N VAL A 121 7.05 -19.19 -13.89
CA VAL A 121 6.86 -20.64 -13.86
C VAL A 121 7.12 -21.12 -12.44
N TRP A 122 6.04 -21.51 -11.77
CA TRP A 122 6.10 -22.00 -10.39
C TRP A 122 6.26 -23.52 -10.38
N ARG A 123 7.31 -24.02 -9.73
CA ARG A 123 7.36 -25.46 -9.43
C ARG A 123 6.40 -25.76 -8.28
N GLY A 124 5.66 -26.85 -8.39
CA GLY A 124 4.86 -27.34 -7.27
C GLY A 124 5.74 -28.07 -6.24
N PRO A 125 5.40 -28.02 -4.94
CA PRO A 125 6.11 -28.80 -3.95
C PRO A 125 5.86 -30.30 -4.16
N THR A 126 6.91 -31.10 -4.00
CA THR A 126 6.81 -32.56 -3.91
C THR A 126 6.21 -33.00 -2.58
N GLN A 127 5.73 -34.25 -2.50
CA GLN A 127 5.20 -34.79 -1.24
C GLN A 127 6.27 -34.88 -0.15
N GLU A 128 7.53 -35.14 -0.52
CA GLU A 128 8.65 -35.19 0.41
C GLU A 128 8.98 -33.80 0.98
N GLU A 129 8.99 -32.75 0.14
CA GLU A 129 9.16 -31.37 0.58
C GLU A 129 8.02 -30.94 1.52
N ILE A 130 6.76 -31.30 1.21
CA ILE A 130 5.62 -31.00 2.09
C ILE A 130 5.78 -31.74 3.43
N ALA A 131 6.14 -33.02 3.42
CA ALA A 131 6.31 -33.80 4.64
C ALA A 131 7.47 -33.28 5.50
N TYR A 132 8.56 -32.83 4.86
CA TYR A 132 9.67 -32.17 5.53
C TYR A 132 9.24 -30.86 6.18
N GLU A 133 8.58 -29.98 5.44
CA GLU A 133 8.09 -28.68 5.94
C GLU A 133 7.06 -28.84 7.05
N ALA A 134 6.11 -29.77 6.92
CA ALA A 134 5.11 -30.06 7.94
C ALA A 134 5.77 -30.47 9.27
N ARG A 135 6.82 -31.30 9.21
CA ARG A 135 7.61 -31.67 10.40
C ARG A 135 8.40 -30.50 10.95
N ARG A 136 9.07 -29.73 10.09
CA ARG A 136 9.89 -28.57 10.47
C ARG A 136 9.08 -27.48 11.16
N LEU A 137 7.88 -27.21 10.66
CA LEU A 137 6.97 -26.16 11.12
C LEU A 137 5.97 -26.65 12.18
N GLN A 138 5.91 -27.96 12.45
CA GLN A 138 4.88 -28.58 13.29
C GLN A 138 3.46 -28.20 12.83
N ALA A 139 3.25 -28.16 11.51
CA ALA A 139 2.02 -27.73 10.87
C ALA A 139 1.36 -28.89 10.13
N SER A 140 0.10 -28.73 9.75
CA SER A 140 -0.56 -29.69 8.86
C SER A 140 0.11 -29.71 7.48
N PRO A 141 0.01 -30.81 6.71
CA PRO A 141 0.53 -30.86 5.34
C PRO A 141 -0.04 -29.77 4.40
N GLU A 142 -1.26 -29.31 4.67
CA GLU A 142 -1.91 -28.25 3.90
C GLU A 142 -1.33 -26.86 4.21
N GLU A 143 -1.14 -26.54 5.49
CA GLU A 143 -0.45 -25.32 5.93
C GLU A 143 0.99 -25.31 5.43
N ALA A 144 1.71 -26.42 5.58
CA ALA A 144 3.08 -26.56 5.09
C ALA A 144 3.18 -26.35 3.57
N ARG A 145 2.23 -26.88 2.78
CA ARG A 145 2.15 -26.62 1.34
C ARG A 145 1.93 -25.14 1.02
N THR A 146 1.09 -24.46 1.80
CA THR A 146 0.78 -23.04 1.61
C THR A 146 1.99 -22.17 1.93
N ILE A 147 2.64 -22.41 3.07
CA ILE A 147 3.85 -21.70 3.48
C ILE A 147 4.97 -21.96 2.47
N TRP A 148 5.16 -23.19 2.02
CA TRP A 148 6.15 -23.50 0.99
C TRP A 148 5.93 -22.68 -0.30
N ARG A 149 4.68 -22.56 -0.76
CA ARG A 149 4.36 -21.75 -1.95
C ARG A 149 4.62 -20.27 -1.73
N PHE A 150 4.38 -19.78 -0.52
CA PHE A 150 4.72 -18.41 -0.14
C PHE A 150 6.23 -18.19 -0.15
N GLU A 151 7.00 -19.13 0.39
CA GLU A 151 8.46 -19.08 0.41
C GLU A 151 9.05 -19.07 -1.00
N GLU A 152 8.58 -19.95 -1.90
CA GLU A 152 9.00 -19.96 -3.31
C GLU A 152 8.65 -18.63 -4.02
N ALA A 153 7.49 -18.04 -3.70
CA ALA A 153 7.11 -16.73 -4.20
C ALA A 153 7.97 -15.59 -3.63
N ARG A 154 8.32 -15.64 -2.35
CA ARG A 154 9.18 -14.67 -1.69
C ARG A 154 10.60 -14.72 -2.23
N ASP A 155 11.10 -15.92 -2.50
CA ASP A 155 12.41 -16.13 -3.14
C ASP A 155 12.41 -15.55 -4.56
N TRP A 156 11.32 -15.74 -5.32
CA TRP A 156 11.14 -15.08 -6.61
C TRP A 156 11.20 -13.56 -6.51
N GLU A 157 10.56 -12.94 -5.51
CA GLU A 157 10.62 -11.49 -5.29
C GLU A 157 12.03 -11.00 -4.90
N SER A 158 12.85 -11.88 -4.33
CA SER A 158 14.19 -11.56 -3.82
C SER A 158 15.30 -11.75 -4.86
N GLN A 159 14.98 -12.23 -6.07
CA GLN A 159 15.95 -12.36 -7.16
C GLN A 159 16.54 -10.99 -7.55
N PRO A 160 17.81 -10.90 -7.99
CA PRO A 160 18.53 -9.63 -8.12
C PRO A 160 17.83 -8.54 -8.96
N SER A 161 17.17 -8.91 -10.06
CA SER A 161 16.45 -7.96 -10.92
C SER A 161 15.23 -7.33 -10.25
N ARG A 162 14.68 -7.97 -9.21
CA ARG A 162 13.49 -7.52 -8.46
C ARG A 162 13.89 -6.93 -7.12
N SER A 163 14.92 -7.47 -6.46
CA SER A 163 15.45 -6.90 -5.21
C SER A 163 15.83 -5.43 -5.38
N ALA A 164 16.57 -5.11 -6.45
CA ALA A 164 16.95 -3.73 -6.75
C ALA A 164 15.74 -2.81 -6.99
N LEU A 165 14.70 -3.32 -7.66
CA LEU A 165 13.44 -2.59 -7.84
C LEU A 165 12.77 -2.33 -6.48
N TRP A 166 12.71 -3.32 -5.59
CA TRP A 166 12.11 -3.13 -4.27
C TRP A 166 12.86 -2.12 -3.41
N GLU A 167 14.19 -2.12 -3.46
CA GLU A 167 15.02 -1.11 -2.81
C GLU A 167 14.74 0.29 -3.37
N GLU A 168 14.56 0.42 -4.69
CA GLU A 168 14.19 1.69 -5.33
C GLU A 168 12.78 2.16 -4.93
N LEU A 169 11.83 1.22 -4.79
CA LEU A 169 10.43 1.54 -4.49
C LEU A 169 10.17 1.79 -3.01
N LEU A 170 10.99 1.24 -2.11
CA LEU A 170 10.78 1.34 -0.67
C LEU A 170 10.62 2.79 -0.17
N PRO A 171 11.48 3.77 -0.55
CA PRO A 171 11.29 5.16 -0.14
C PRO A 171 9.97 5.78 -0.65
N LYS A 172 9.49 5.35 -1.81
CA LYS A 172 8.20 5.82 -2.38
C LYS A 172 7.03 5.29 -1.54
N TRP A 173 7.10 4.03 -1.13
CA TRP A 173 6.12 3.45 -0.20
C TRP A 173 6.12 4.15 1.15
N SER A 174 7.30 4.40 1.74
CA SER A 174 7.42 5.14 2.99
C SER A 174 6.81 6.54 2.89
N TYR A 175 7.03 7.24 1.77
CA TYR A 175 6.41 8.55 1.53
C TYR A 175 4.88 8.49 1.52
N LEU A 176 4.28 7.49 0.86
CA LEU A 176 2.83 7.28 0.88
C LEU A 176 2.31 7.03 2.30
N THR A 177 3.04 6.25 3.09
CA THR A 177 2.71 6.03 4.50
C THR A 177 2.75 7.34 5.28
N SER A 178 3.77 8.19 5.08
CA SER A 178 3.84 9.50 5.74
C SER A 178 2.65 10.39 5.39
N VAL A 179 2.24 10.45 4.12
CA VAL A 179 1.04 11.21 3.71
C VAL A 179 -0.21 10.66 4.39
N ALA A 180 -0.38 9.33 4.40
CA ALA A 180 -1.51 8.68 5.07
C ALA A 180 -1.52 8.93 6.59
N SER A 181 -0.35 8.99 7.22
CA SER A 181 -0.22 9.36 8.64
C SER A 181 -0.69 10.79 8.90
N VAL A 182 -0.38 11.77 8.04
CA VAL A 182 -0.88 13.14 8.17
C VAL A 182 -2.40 13.23 7.97
N VAL A 183 -2.98 12.36 7.12
CA VAL A 183 -4.44 12.26 7.01
C VAL A 183 -5.06 11.64 8.26
N ALA A 184 -4.49 10.54 8.77
CA ALA A 184 -4.93 9.90 10.00
C ALA A 184 -4.90 10.88 11.18
N ALA A 185 -3.80 11.62 11.29
CA ALA A 185 -3.59 12.70 12.22
C ALA A 185 -4.71 13.74 12.21
N ALA A 186 -5.07 14.23 11.03
CA ALA A 186 -6.13 15.22 10.86
C ALA A 186 -7.52 14.66 11.19
N VAL A 187 -7.75 13.35 10.99
CA VAL A 187 -9.02 12.69 11.30
C VAL A 187 -9.17 12.41 12.79
N THR A 188 -8.12 11.98 13.46
CA THR A 188 -8.16 11.60 14.89
C THR A 188 -7.93 12.77 15.83
N GLY A 189 -7.31 13.85 15.34
CA GLY A 189 -6.91 15.01 16.15
C GLY A 189 -5.67 14.76 17.01
N ASP A 190 -4.92 13.68 16.74
CA ASP A 190 -3.82 13.19 17.58
C ASP A 190 -2.50 13.98 17.38
N VAL A 191 -2.50 15.30 17.35
CA VAL A 191 -1.43 16.15 16.76
C VAL A 191 -0.01 16.10 17.40
N GLU A 192 0.29 15.13 18.26
CA GLU A 192 1.60 14.87 18.86
C GLU A 192 2.36 13.76 18.11
N TYR A 193 2.99 14.09 16.97
CA TYR A 193 3.94 13.21 16.25
C TYR A 193 5.17 13.95 15.74
#